data_AF-A0A9P7C4K5-F1
#
_entry.id   AF-A0A9P7C4K5-F1
#
_cell.length_a   1.000
_cell.length_b   1.000
_cell.length_c   1.000
_cell.angle_alpha   90.00
_cell.angle_beta   90.00
_cell.angle_gamma   90.00
#
_symmetry.space_group_name_H-M   'P 1'
#
loop_
_entity.id
_entity.type
_entity.pdbx_description
1 polymer ?
#
loop_
_entity_poly.entity_id
_entity_poly.type
_entity_poly.pdbx_seq_one_letter_code
_entity_poly.pdbx_strand_id
1 'polypeptide(L)'
;MRTLVAIAVLVAGSTALVGPVTFIGLLVSNLAYQAMGSDKHRYTIPAATFLSVIFLVGGQTLLERVLGLNTTVSVVIEFVGGVMFLFLILRRGRR
;
A
#
# COMPACT_ATOMS: atom_id res chain seq x y z
N MET A 1 -11.52 -14.17 15.35
CA MET A 1 -10.26 -14.94 15.36
C MET A 1 -9.89 -15.51 13.99
N ARG A 2 -10.77 -16.27 13.30
CA ARG A 2 -10.47 -16.87 11.97
C ARG A 2 -9.90 -15.89 10.94
N THR A 3 -10.44 -14.66 10.86
CA THR A 3 -9.97 -13.63 9.92
C THR A 3 -8.56 -13.14 10.25
N LEU A 4 -8.26 -12.88 11.53
CA LEU A 4 -6.94 -12.44 11.98
C LEU A 4 -5.86 -13.48 11.70
N VAL A 5 -6.17 -14.78 11.89
CA VAL A 5 -5.26 -15.87 11.56
C VAL A 5 -4.98 -15.91 10.06
N ALA A 6 -6.00 -15.77 9.21
CA ALA A 6 -5.82 -15.71 7.77
C ALA A 6 -4.95 -14.51 7.35
N ILE A 7 -5.22 -13.32 7.91
CA ILE A 7 -4.41 -12.12 7.66
C ILE A 7 -2.96 -12.35 8.10
N ALA A 8 -2.74 -12.91 9.29
CA ALA A 8 -1.40 -13.18 9.80
C ALA A 8 -0.61 -14.12 8.88
N VAL A 9 -1.21 -15.21 8.42
CA VAL A 9 -0.56 -16.16 7.49
C VAL A 9 -0.21 -15.48 6.15
N LEU A 10 -1.16 -14.71 5.59
CA LEU A 10 -0.94 -14.00 4.32
C LEU A 10 0.16 -12.94 4.44
N VAL A 11 0.15 -12.14 5.50
CA VAL A 11 1.13 -11.08 5.73
C VAL A 11 2.51 -11.67 6.02
N ALA A 12 2.60 -12.71 6.86
CA ALA A 12 3.85 -13.38 7.17
C ALA A 12 4.49 -13.98 5.91
N GLY A 13 3.71 -14.70 5.09
CA GLY A 13 4.20 -15.26 3.82
C GLY A 13 4.70 -14.18 2.85
N SER A 14 3.93 -13.11 2.66
CA SER A 14 4.35 -12.00 1.78
C SER A 14 5.61 -11.30 2.30
N THR A 15 5.73 -11.10 3.61
CA THR A 15 6.85 -10.39 4.23
C THR A 15 8.13 -11.23 4.16
N ALA A 16 8.03 -12.55 4.31
CA ALA A 16 9.17 -13.44 4.17
C ALA A 16 9.75 -13.46 2.74
N LEU A 17 8.91 -13.25 1.71
CA LEU A 17 9.33 -13.29 0.30
C LEU A 17 9.85 -11.95 -0.21
N VAL A 18 9.20 -10.84 0.14
CA VAL A 18 9.49 -9.51 -0.44
C VAL A 18 10.24 -8.61 0.54
N GLY A 19 10.25 -8.96 1.82
CA GLY A 19 10.68 -8.08 2.90
C GLY A 19 9.55 -7.19 3.43
N PRO A 20 9.80 -6.46 4.52
CA PRO A 20 8.79 -5.60 5.14
C PRO A 20 8.47 -4.37 4.29
N VAL A 21 7.18 -4.10 4.08
CA VAL A 21 6.68 -2.87 3.43
C VAL A 21 5.49 -2.35 4.23
N THR A 22 5.73 -1.51 5.23
CA THR A 22 4.71 -1.18 6.25
C THR A 22 3.67 -0.20 5.75
N PHE A 23 4.10 0.86 5.05
CA PHE A 23 3.22 1.95 4.61
C PHE A 23 2.33 1.60 3.42
N ILE A 24 2.62 0.52 2.68
CA ILE A 24 1.81 0.13 1.53
C ILE A 24 0.35 -0.15 1.92
N GLY A 25 0.14 -0.82 3.06
CA GLY A 25 -1.20 -1.14 3.54
C GLY A 25 -2.00 0.13 3.81
N LEU A 26 -1.39 1.13 4.45
CA LEU A 26 -2.03 2.42 4.72
C LEU A 26 -2.28 3.22 3.44
N LEU A 27 -1.29 3.31 2.56
CA LEU A 27 -1.39 4.04 1.29
C LEU A 27 -2.52 3.46 0.43
N VAL A 28 -2.47 2.16 0.17
CA VAL A 28 -3.40 1.51 -0.77
C VAL A 28 -4.81 1.41 -0.19
N SER A 29 -4.97 1.11 1.10
CA SER A 29 -6.30 1.10 1.72
C SER A 29 -6.95 2.49 1.64
N ASN A 30 -6.19 3.54 1.94
CA ASN A 30 -6.70 4.91 1.87
C ASN A 30 -7.11 5.30 0.44
N LEU A 31 -6.28 4.98 -0.56
CA LEU A 31 -6.61 5.20 -1.97
C LEU A 31 -7.83 4.37 -2.40
N ALA A 32 -7.94 3.11 -1.98
CA ALA A 32 -9.08 2.26 -2.31
C ALA A 32 -10.40 2.79 -1.74
N TYR A 33 -10.39 3.29 -0.50
CA TYR A 33 -11.56 3.95 0.08
C TYR A 33 -11.93 5.23 -0.67
N GLN A 34 -10.95 6.05 -1.04
CA GLN A 34 -11.19 7.26 -1.84
C GLN A 34 -11.72 6.94 -3.24
N ALA A 35 -11.19 5.90 -3.89
CA ALA A 35 -11.56 5.51 -5.25
C ALA A 35 -12.96 4.89 -5.33
N MET A 36 -13.32 4.05 -4.36
CA MET A 36 -14.63 3.38 -4.36
C MET A 36 -15.75 4.22 -3.72
N GLY A 37 -15.42 5.21 -2.90
CA GLY A 37 -16.40 6.08 -2.22
C GLY A 37 -17.41 5.31 -1.34
N SER A 38 -17.10 4.05 -1.00
CA SER A 38 -17.98 3.14 -0.28
C SER A 38 -17.19 2.32 0.74
N ASP A 39 -17.74 2.19 1.95
CA ASP A 39 -17.16 1.42 3.05
C ASP A 39 -17.41 -0.10 2.92
N LYS A 40 -18.08 -0.53 1.85
CA LYS A 40 -18.38 -1.93 1.59
C LYS A 40 -17.11 -2.66 1.16
N HIS A 41 -16.64 -3.54 2.03
CA HIS A 41 -15.43 -4.35 1.85
C HIS A 41 -15.44 -5.19 0.56
N ARG A 42 -16.62 -5.53 0.05
CA ARG A 42 -16.79 -6.23 -1.24
C ARG A 42 -16.24 -5.45 -2.44
N TYR A 43 -16.16 -4.12 -2.35
CA TYR A 43 -15.58 -3.26 -3.40
C TYR A 43 -14.19 -2.75 -3.01
N THR A 44 -13.99 -2.39 -1.74
CA THR A 44 -12.71 -1.85 -1.27
C THR A 44 -11.59 -2.89 -1.30
N ILE A 45 -11.87 -4.16 -0.97
CA ILE A 45 -10.84 -5.21 -0.95
C ILE A 45 -10.29 -5.48 -2.36
N PRO A 46 -11.11 -5.76 -3.40
CA PRO A 46 -10.59 -5.92 -4.75
C PRO A 46 -9.85 -4.68 -5.26
N ALA A 47 -10.39 -3.48 -4.99
CA ALA A 47 -9.74 -2.23 -5.39
C ALA A 47 -8.35 -2.08 -4.74
N ALA A 48 -8.24 -2.37 -3.44
CA ALA A 48 -6.96 -2.36 -2.74
C ALA A 48 -5.99 -3.40 -3.31
N THR A 49 -6.45 -4.61 -3.65
CA THR A 49 -5.59 -5.61 -4.28
C THR A 49 -5.02 -5.13 -5.62
N PHE A 50 -5.87 -4.58 -6.50
CA PHE A 50 -5.41 -4.06 -7.79
C PHE A 50 -4.47 -2.87 -7.65
N LEU A 51 -4.78 -1.92 -6.77
CA LEU A 51 -3.90 -0.80 -6.48
C LEU A 51 -2.55 -1.29 -5.95
N SER A 52 -2.51 -2.24 -5.02
CA SER A 52 -1.23 -2.81 -4.52
C SER A 52 -0.39 -3.41 -5.64
N VAL A 53 -1.00 -4.17 -6.55
CA VAL A 53 -0.30 -4.74 -7.71
C VAL A 53 0.27 -3.63 -8.60
N ILE A 54 -0.51 -2.59 -8.89
CA ILE A 54 -0.07 -1.45 -9.71
C ILE A 54 1.08 -0.70 -9.03
N PHE A 55 0.99 -0.43 -7.72
CA PHE A 55 2.05 0.27 -6.99
C PHE A 55 3.34 -0.55 -6.91
N LEU A 56 3.26 -1.86 -6.64
CA LEU A 56 4.43 -2.71 -6.55
C LEU A 56 5.06 -2.97 -7.92
N VAL A 57 4.29 -3.52 -8.87
CA VAL A 57 4.80 -3.89 -10.19
C VAL A 57 5.12 -2.65 -11.03
N GLY A 58 4.22 -1.66 -11.01
CA GLY A 58 4.44 -0.39 -11.70
C GLY A 58 5.58 0.40 -11.09
N GLY A 59 5.68 0.46 -9.76
CA GLY A 59 6.80 1.09 -9.07
C GLY A 59 8.13 0.43 -9.42
N GLN A 60 8.20 -0.90 -9.35
CA GLN A 60 9.40 -1.66 -9.72
C GLN A 60 9.80 -1.43 -11.17
N THR A 61 8.84 -1.56 -12.10
CA THR A 61 9.09 -1.39 -13.53
C THR A 61 9.56 0.04 -13.83
N LEU A 62 8.96 1.05 -13.21
CA LEU A 62 9.34 2.45 -13.43
C LEU A 62 10.76 2.73 -12.89
N LEU A 63 11.06 2.28 -11.67
CA LEU A 63 12.36 2.48 -11.04
C LEU A 63 13.48 1.76 -11.80
N GLU A 64 13.30 0.47 -12.07
CA GLU A 64 14.34 -0.35 -12.70
C GLU A 64 14.44 -0.10 -14.20
N ARG A 65 13.30 -0.08 -14.92
CA ARG A 65 13.28 -0.10 -16.38
C ARG A 65 13.30 1.28 -17.02
N VAL A 66 12.64 2.26 -16.40
CA VAL A 66 12.55 3.63 -16.95
C VAL A 66 13.65 4.52 -16.40
N LEU A 67 13.90 4.46 -15.09
CA LEU A 67 14.89 5.31 -14.43
C LEU A 67 16.27 4.66 -14.30
N GLY A 68 16.39 3.34 -14.49
CA GLY A 68 17.65 2.62 -14.33
C GLY A 68 18.20 2.63 -12.89
N LEU A 69 17.36 2.94 -11.91
CA LEU A 69 17.74 3.04 -10.51
C LEU A 69 17.68 1.65 -9.87
N ASN A 70 18.75 1.27 -9.17
CA ASN A 70 18.79 0.04 -8.34
C ASN A 70 18.16 0.28 -6.94
N THR A 71 17.30 1.27 -6.81
CA THR A 71 16.66 1.59 -5.53
C THR A 71 15.50 0.64 -5.26
N THR A 72 15.43 0.13 -4.03
CA THR A 72 14.33 -0.72 -3.60
C THR A 72 13.00 0.03 -3.63
N VAL A 73 12.00 -0.54 -4.30
CA VAL A 73 10.64 0.02 -4.41
C VAL A 73 10.03 0.33 -3.04
N SER A 74 10.33 -0.48 -2.03
CA SER A 74 9.90 -0.28 -0.65
C SER A 74 10.28 1.10 -0.11
N VAL A 75 11.49 1.62 -0.41
CA VAL A 75 11.93 2.94 0.05
C VAL A 75 11.04 4.04 -0.52
N VAL A 76 10.68 3.93 -1.80
CA VAL A 76 9.80 4.90 -2.47
C VAL A 76 8.39 4.83 -1.89
N ILE A 77 7.87 3.62 -1.66
CA ILE A 77 6.54 3.43 -1.08
C ILE A 77 6.49 3.96 0.36
N GLU A 78 7.52 3.71 1.17
CA GLU A 78 7.63 4.22 2.53
C GLU A 78 7.69 5.75 2.55
N PHE A 79 8.46 6.35 1.65
CA PHE A 79 8.53 7.79 1.52
C PHE A 79 7.18 8.41 1.13
N VAL A 80 6.57 7.91 0.05
CA VAL A 80 5.27 8.42 -0.44
C VAL A 80 4.17 8.19 0.60
N GLY A 81 4.13 7.00 1.19
CA GLY A 81 3.16 6.64 2.23
C GLY A 81 3.32 7.48 3.50
N GLY A 82 4.56 7.76 3.91
CA GLY A 82 4.86 8.65 5.03
C GLY A 82 4.41 10.09 4.76
N VAL A 83 4.68 10.62 3.57
CA VAL A 83 4.21 11.97 3.17
C VAL A 83 2.69 12.04 3.15
N MET A 84 2.01 11.03 2.58
CA MET A 84 0.55 10.91 2.60
C MET A 84 0.00 10.87 4.02
N PHE A 85 0.61 10.07 4.89
CA PHE A 85 0.22 9.96 6.29
C PHE A 85 0.34 11.30 7.02
N LEU A 86 1.47 12.00 6.87
CA LEU A 86 1.67 13.33 7.42
C LEU A 86 0.63 14.32 6.88
N PHE A 87 0.38 14.31 5.58
CA PHE A 87 -0.63 15.16 4.95
C PHE A 87 -2.04 14.92 5.52
N LEU A 88 -2.43 13.65 5.69
CA LEU A 88 -3.72 13.28 6.27
C LEU A 88 -3.86 13.76 7.73
N ILE A 89 -2.80 13.66 8.53
CA ILE A 89 -2.77 14.16 9.91
C ILE A 89 -2.90 15.69 9.93
N LEU A 90 -2.07 16.41 9.16
CA LEU A 90 -2.08 17.88 9.14
C LEU A 90 -3.43 18.43 8.67
N ARG A 91 -4.08 17.76 7.71
CA ARG A 91 -5.39 18.18 7.20
C ARG A 91 -6.51 17.96 8.20
N ARG A 92 -6.46 16.87 8.99
CA ARG A 92 -7.46 16.61 10.05
C ARG A 92 -7.24 17.43 11.31
N GLY A 93 -5.99 17.72 11.67
CA GLY A 93 -5.66 18.55 12.85
C GLY A 93 -6.02 20.03 12.72
N ARG A 94 -6.51 20.48 11.55
CA ARG A 94 -7.06 21.83 11.32
C ARG A 94 -8.58 21.90 11.55
N ARG A 95 -9.20 20.85 12.07
CA ARG A 95 -10.59 20.85 12.57
C ARG A 95 -10.62 20.56 14.06
#